data_AF-A0A955CVB6-F1
#
_entry.id   AF-A0A955CVB6-F1
#
_cell.length_a   1.000
_cell.length_b   1.000
_cell.length_c   1.000
_cell.angle_alpha   90.00
_cell.angle_beta   90.00
_cell.angle_gamma   90.00
#
_symmetry.space_group_name_H-M   'P 1'
#
loop_
_entity.id
_entity.type
_entity.pdbx_description
1 polymer ?
#
loop_
_entity_poly.entity_id
_entity_poly.type
_entity_poly.pdbx_seq_one_letter_code
_entity_poly.pdbx_strand_id
1 'polypeptide(L)' 'MSQQFGMQMAGAASRGNRIDIYTGLLLFACIALGLGCAWMWGAGSALSPDGNPLHLQDANNVMFKSK' A
#
# COMPACT_ATOMS: atom_id res chain seq x y z
N MET A 1 -35.30 4.16 12.83
CA MET A 1 -34.13 3.77 13.64
C MET A 1 -32.99 3.44 12.69
N SER A 2 -32.19 4.43 12.32
CA SER A 2 -30.97 4.19 11.53
C SER A 2 -29.92 3.59 12.46
N GLN A 3 -29.64 2.30 12.27
CA GLN A 3 -28.59 1.58 12.97
C GLN A 3 -27.26 2.32 12.77
N GLN A 4 -26.65 2.77 13.86
CA GLN A 4 -25.30 3.29 13.87
C GLN A 4 -24.32 2.12 13.69
N PHE A 5 -24.35 1.51 12.50
CA PHE A 5 -23.34 0.57 12.01
C PHE A 5 -22.11 1.38 11.61
N GLY A 6 -21.35 1.75 12.63
CA GLY A 6 -20.18 2.61 12.46
C GLY A 6 -19.49 2.77 13.78
N MET A 7 -18.85 1.69 14.23
CA MET A 7 -17.89 1.68 15.34
C MET A 7 -18.32 2.47 16.58
N GLN A 8 -19.11 1.83 17.45
CA GLN A 8 -18.98 2.15 18.87
C GLN A 8 -17.57 1.71 19.28
N MET A 9 -16.62 2.63 19.28
CA MET A 9 -15.33 2.41 19.95
C MET A 9 -15.62 2.25 21.43
N ALA A 10 -15.79 1.00 21.88
CA ALA A 10 -15.82 0.64 23.29
C ALA A 10 -14.45 0.99 23.89
N GLY A 11 -14.31 2.23 24.35
CA GLY A 11 -13.02 2.79 24.74
C GLY A 11 -13.11 4.25 25.19
N ALA A 12 -14.22 4.65 25.82
CA ALA A 12 -14.33 5.95 26.49
C ALA A 12 -13.70 5.94 27.90
N ALA A 13 -12.73 5.07 28.15
CA ALA A 13 -11.98 5.00 29.40
C ALA A 13 -10.49 5.27 29.13
N SER A 14 -10.09 6.54 29.31
CA SER A 14 -8.72 7.02 29.48
C SER A 14 -7.64 6.38 28.60
N ARG A 15 -7.59 6.76 27.32
CA ARG A 15 -6.37 6.60 26.50
C ARG A 15 -5.34 7.63 26.98
N GLY A 16 -4.51 7.25 27.96
CA GLY A 16 -3.30 8.00 28.29
C GLY A 16 -2.41 8.12 27.05
N ASN A 17 -1.62 9.20 26.97
CA ASN A 17 -0.66 9.51 25.91
C ASN A 17 0.47 8.46 25.83
N ARG A 18 0.14 7.23 25.44
CA ARG A 18 1.08 6.11 25.25
C ARG A 18 0.85 5.54 23.86
N ILE A 19 1.96 5.23 23.18
CA ILE A 19 1.93 4.52 21.91
C ILE A 19 1.28 3.16 22.16
N ASP A 20 0.11 2.96 21.57
CA ASP A 20 -0.65 1.71 21.66
C ASP A 20 -0.12 0.69 20.64
N ILE A 21 -0.33 -0.60 20.88
CA ILE A 21 0.04 -1.69 19.99
C ILE A 21 -0.54 -1.50 18.59
N TYR A 22 -1.73 -0.90 18.48
CA TYR A 22 -2.33 -0.54 17.20
C TYR A 22 -1.50 0.49 16.42
N THR A 23 -0.83 1.42 17.10
CA THR A 23 0.07 2.39 16.45
C THR A 23 1.34 1.70 15.97
N GLY A 24 1.87 0.75 16.75
CA GLY A 24 3.01 -0.09 16.32
C GLY A 24 2.67 -0.97 15.12
N LEU A 25 1.51 -1.62 15.14
CA LEU A 25 1.00 -2.43 14.03
C LEU A 25 0.74 -1.57 12.78
N LEU A 26 0.21 -0.35 12.94
CA LEU A 26 0.01 0.59 11.84
C LEU A 26 1.35 0.93 11.15
N LEU A 27 2.38 1.29 11.93
CA LEU A 27 3.70 1.59 11.39
C LEU A 27 4.28 0.40 10.64
N PHE A 28 4.19 -0.80 11.22
CA PHE A 28 4.65 -2.03 10.57
C PHE A 28 3.91 -2.30 9.25
N ALA A 29 2.58 -2.12 9.23
CA ALA A 29 1.78 -2.28 8.03
C ALA A 29 2.18 -1.27 6.95
N CYS A 30 2.46 -0.01 7.31
CA CYS A 30 2.95 0.99 6.36
C CYS A 30 4.31 0.62 5.76
N ILE A 31 5.22 0.07 6.56
CA ILE A 31 6.53 -0.40 6.08
C ILE A 31 6.35 -1.56 5.10
N ALA A 32 5.55 -2.56 5.46
CA ALA A 32 5.28 -3.71 4.60
C ALA A 32 4.63 -3.29 3.26
N LEU A 33 3.67 -2.35 3.31
CA LEU A 33 3.06 -1.77 2.12
C LEU A 33 4.09 -1.06 1.24
N GLY A 34 4.94 -0.23 1.82
CA GLY A 34 6.01 0.48 1.10
C GLY A 34 6.99 -0.46 0.40
N LEU A 35 7.40 -1.54 1.07
CA LEU A 35 8.25 -2.57 0.49
C LEU A 35 7.56 -3.30 -0.68
N GLY A 36 6.28 -3.62 -0.54
CA GLY A 36 5.50 -4.22 -1.62
C GLY A 36 5.42 -3.32 -2.86
N CYS A 37 5.15 -2.02 -2.66
CA CYS A 37 5.15 -1.03 -3.74
C CYS A 37 6.52 -0.93 -4.43
N ALA A 38 7.61 -0.89 -3.67
CA ALA A 38 8.96 -0.85 -4.22
C ALA A 38 9.32 -2.09 -5.03
N TRP A 39 8.93 -3.28 -4.54
CA TRP A 39 9.14 -4.54 -5.28
C TRP A 39 8.38 -4.53 -6.61
N MET A 40 7.10 -4.16 -6.58
CA MET A 40 6.27 -4.11 -7.77
C MET A 40 6.77 -3.05 -8.76
N TRP A 41 7.30 -1.93 -8.28
CA TRP A 41 7.96 -0.93 -9.11
C TRP A 41 9.16 -1.53 -9.86
N GLY A 42 10.05 -2.24 -9.18
CA GLY A 42 11.20 -2.89 -9.81
C GLY A 42 10.80 -3.91 -10.87
N ALA A 43 9.79 -4.73 -10.59
CA ALA A 43 9.23 -5.65 -11.56
C ALA A 43 8.63 -4.92 -12.77
N GLY A 44 7.77 -3.92 -12.56
CA GLY A 44 7.14 -3.16 -13.63
C GLY A 44 8.15 -2.40 -14.50
N SER A 45 9.22 -1.87 -13.90
CA SER A 45 10.30 -1.19 -14.62
C SER A 45 11.10 -2.14 -15.53
N ALA A 46 11.19 -3.43 -15.20
CA ALA A 46 11.84 -4.41 -16.06
C ALA A 46 10.96 -4.80 -17.25
N LEU A 47 9.64 -4.83 -17.07
CA LEU A 47 8.70 -5.15 -18.15
C LEU A 47 8.50 -3.95 -19.09
N SER A 48 8.47 -2.73 -18.57
CA SER A 48 8.23 -1.53 -19.37
C SER A 48 9.39 -1.28 -20.35
N PRO A 49 9.11 -1.02 -21.65
CA PRO A 49 10.14 -0.73 -22.63
C PRO A 49 10.96 0.53 -22.28
N ASP A 50 10.31 1.50 -21.63
CA ASP A 50 10.89 2.79 -21.26
C ASP A 50 11.49 2.78 -19.84
N GLY A 51 11.31 1.68 -19.11
CA GLY A 51 11.65 1.57 -17.69
C GLY A 51 10.66 2.22 -16.73
N ASN A 52 9.61 2.89 -17.23
CA ASN A 52 8.54 3.47 -16.41
C ASN A 52 7.40 2.46 -16.18
N PRO A 53 7.19 1.97 -14.94
CA PRO A 53 6.19 0.94 -14.64
C PRO A 53 4.75 1.45 -14.71
N LEU A 54 4.54 2.77 -14.79
CA LEU A 54 3.21 3.38 -14.89
C LEU A 54 2.75 3.56 -16.34
N HIS A 55 3.63 3.36 -17.32
CA HIS A 55 3.24 3.33 -18.73
C HIS A 55 2.63 1.98 -19.08
N LEU A 56 1.46 2.01 -19.72
CA LEU A 56 0.81 0.82 -20.28
C LEU A 56 1.62 0.33 -21.49
N GLN A 57 1.90 -0.97 -21.54
CA GLN A 57 2.41 -1.61 -22.75
C GLN A 57 1.32 -1.61 -23.83
N ASP A 58 1.73 -1.42 -25.08
CA ASP A 58 0.83 -1.57 -26.22
C ASP A 58 0.42 -3.04 -26.35
N ALA A 59 -0.89 -3.30 -26.31
CA ALA A 59 -1.44 -4.65 -26.36
C ALA A 59 -1.07 -5.41 -27.64
N ASN A 60 -0.77 -4.68 -28.73
CA ASN A 60 -0.40 -5.27 -30.01
C ASN A 60 1.12 -5.33 -30.24
N ASN A 61 1.92 -4.76 -29.33
CA ASN A 61 3.38 -4.72 -29.46
C ASN A 61 4.06 -4.75 -28.08
N VAL A 62 4.18 -5.94 -27.51
CA VAL A 62 4.82 -6.16 -26.22
C VAL A 62 6.34 -6.10 -26.39
N MET A 63 6.93 -5.00 -25.92
CA MET A 63 8.38 -4.79 -25.92
C MET A 63 8.89 -4.74 -24.48
N PHE A 64 10.02 -5.40 -24.25
CA PHE A 64 10.74 -5.36 -22.97
C PHE A 64 11.88 -4.36 -23.04
N LYS A 65 12.35 -3.91 -21.88
CA LYS A 65 13.52 -3.02 -21.78
C LYS A 65 14.73 -3.64 -22.50
N SER A 66 15.11 -3.07 -23.65
CA SER A 66 16.32 -3.50 -24.38
C SER A 66 17.54 -3.12 -23.55
N LYS A 67 18.46 -4.08 -23.37
CA LYS A 67 19.69 -3.91 -22.56
C LYS A 67 20.59 -2.82 -23.12
#